data_AF-A0A015I9K6-F1
#
_entry.id   AF-A0A015I9K6-F1
#
_cell.length_a   1.000
_cell.length_b   1.000
_cell.length_c   1.000
_cell.angle_alpha   90.00
_cell.angle_beta   90.00
_cell.angle_gamma   90.00
#
_symmetry.space_group_name_H-M   'P 1'
#
loop_
_entity.id
_entity.type
_entity.pdbx_description
1 polymer ?
#
loop_
_entity_poly.entity_id
_entity_poly.type
_entity_poly.pdbx_seq_one_letter_code
_entity_poly.pdbx_strand_id
1 'polypeptide(L)'
;MVYVPIVNNQKPSMFGANFQHDFGKWTSGNKYIDKFIQETQLKARKKEVVIGWIPYNRFRNIKYLSKGGFSTVYRAIWLDGYIEQWNNKAKKWERYTVFVMYSNDYEIAKDVKSSLNKKRRGFHVALRA
;
A
#
# COMPACT_ATOMS: atom_id res chain seq x y z
N MET A 1 16.96 -3.12 9.25
CA MET A 1 17.10 -2.27 10.44
C MET A 1 15.72 -1.74 10.76
N VAL A 2 15.12 -2.19 11.87
CA VAL A 2 13.75 -1.83 12.24
C VAL A 2 13.83 -0.75 13.32
N TYR A 3 13.40 0.47 12.99
CA TYR A 3 13.22 1.52 13.97
C TYR A 3 11.84 1.32 14.62
N VAL A 4 11.83 1.04 15.92
CA VAL A 4 10.61 0.94 16.72
C VAL A 4 10.54 2.18 17.61
N PRO A 5 9.79 3.23 17.24
CA PRO A 5 9.55 4.32 18.16
C PRO A 5 8.66 3.81 19.30
N ILE A 6 9.01 4.21 20.52
CA ILE A 6 8.24 3.99 21.74
C ILE A 6 6.83 4.56 21.52
N VAL A 7 5.83 3.69 21.36
CA VAL A 7 4.43 4.11 21.32
C VAL A 7 3.93 4.19 22.75
N ASN A 8 3.94 5.41 23.31
CA ASN A 8 3.33 5.71 24.61
C ASN A 8 1.86 5.23 24.63
N ASN A 9 1.47 4.55 25.71
CA ASN A 9 0.13 4.03 26.02
C ASN A 9 -0.93 5.16 26.14
N GLN A 10 -1.24 5.83 25.05
CA GLN A 10 -2.29 6.85 24.96
C GLN A 10 -3.40 6.38 24.00
N LYS A 11 -4.64 6.80 24.30
CA LYS A 11 -5.89 6.37 23.64
C LYS A 11 -5.78 6.29 22.11
N PRO A 12 -6.46 5.31 21.48
CA PRO A 12 -6.47 5.16 20.02
C PRO A 12 -6.93 6.45 19.34
N SER A 13 -6.24 6.84 18.27
CA SER A 13 -6.71 7.94 17.44
C SER A 13 -7.91 7.46 16.59
N MET A 14 -8.86 8.35 16.28
CA MET A 14 -9.94 8.02 15.34
C MET A 14 -9.37 7.52 14.00
N PHE A 15 -8.18 8.00 13.61
CA PHE A 15 -7.50 7.57 12.41
C PHE A 15 -7.16 6.07 12.44
N GLY A 16 -6.53 5.60 13.52
CA GLY A 16 -6.15 4.18 13.67
C GLY A 16 -7.37 3.26 13.79
N ALA A 17 -8.43 3.71 14.47
CA ALA A 17 -9.66 2.93 14.65
C ALA A 17 -10.35 2.57 13.31
N ASN A 18 -10.25 3.44 12.29
CA ASN A 18 -10.88 3.21 11.00
C ASN A 18 -10.31 1.99 10.23
N PHE A 19 -9.11 1.51 10.57
CA PHE A 19 -8.52 0.33 9.93
C PHE A 19 -9.23 -0.98 10.27
N GLN A 20 -9.99 -1.03 11.38
CA GLN A 20 -10.72 -2.23 11.78
C GLN A 20 -11.71 -2.71 10.71
N HIS A 21 -12.22 -1.79 9.88
CA HIS A 21 -13.13 -2.12 8.76
C HIS A 21 -12.48 -2.98 7.66
N ASP A 22 -11.15 -3.04 7.61
CA ASP A 22 -10.40 -3.75 6.56
C ASP A 22 -9.67 -5.00 7.05
N PHE A 23 -9.67 -5.31 8.36
CA PHE A 23 -8.91 -6.43 8.93
C PHE A 23 -9.31 -7.81 8.41
N GLY A 24 -10.55 -7.98 7.96
CA GLY A 24 -11.03 -9.21 7.32
C GLY A 24 -10.89 -9.24 5.80
N LYS A 25 -10.42 -8.16 5.16
CA LYS A 25 -10.35 -8.04 3.69
C LYS A 25 -9.04 -8.51 3.10
N TRP A 26 -8.04 -8.79 3.93
CA TRP A 26 -6.73 -9.26 3.50
C TRP A 26 -6.10 -10.14 4.59
N THR A 27 -5.19 -11.02 4.17
CA THR A 27 -4.29 -11.77 5.05
C THR A 27 -2.97 -11.96 4.31
N SER A 28 -1.87 -12.00 5.06
CA SER A 28 -0.57 -12.42 4.54
C SER A 28 -0.41 -13.94 4.47
N GLY A 29 -1.35 -14.70 5.01
CA GLY A 29 -1.18 -16.13 5.29
C GLY A 29 -0.35 -16.42 6.54
N ASN A 30 0.15 -15.39 7.23
CA ASN A 30 0.89 -15.52 8.49
C ASN A 30 0.23 -14.71 9.61
N LYS A 31 -0.38 -15.42 10.56
CA LYS A 31 -1.11 -14.83 11.70
C LYS A 31 -0.28 -13.84 12.54
N TYR A 32 1.04 -14.05 12.65
CA TYR A 32 1.90 -13.18 13.44
C TYR A 32 2.17 -11.86 12.70
N ILE A 33 2.38 -11.92 11.39
CA ILE A 33 2.53 -10.74 10.53
C ILE A 33 1.22 -9.96 10.49
N ASP A 34 0.10 -10.64 10.29
CA ASP A 34 -1.23 -10.01 10.25
C ASP A 34 -1.53 -9.27 11.55
N LYS A 35 -1.31 -9.93 12.70
CA LYS A 35 -1.49 -9.32 14.02
C LYS A 35 -0.59 -8.10 14.21
N PHE A 36 0.69 -8.20 13.83
CA PHE A 36 1.63 -7.08 13.93
C PHE A 36 1.17 -5.88 13.10
N ILE A 37 0.78 -6.10 11.84
CA ILE A 37 0.30 -5.01 10.96
C ILE A 37 -0.97 -4.39 11.56
N GLN A 38 -1.94 -5.19 12.00
CA GLN A 38 -3.18 -4.68 12.62
C GLN A 38 -2.90 -3.84 13.87
N GLU A 39 -2.02 -4.30 14.76
CA GLU A 39 -1.64 -3.56 15.98
C GLU A 39 -0.96 -2.21 15.66
N THR A 40 -0.09 -2.18 14.65
CA THR A 40 0.55 -0.92 14.21
C THR A 40 -0.47 0.04 13.58
N GLN A 41 -1.43 -0.47 12.81
CA GLN A 41 -2.51 0.31 12.22
C GLN A 41 -3.43 0.94 13.27
N LEU A 42 -3.81 0.19 14.32
CA LEU A 42 -4.62 0.71 15.43
C LEU A 42 -3.92 1.84 16.21
N LYS A 43 -2.59 1.75 16.32
CA LYS A 43 -1.76 2.74 17.01
C LYS A 43 -1.39 3.93 16.12
N ALA A 44 -1.60 3.84 14.80
CA ALA A 44 -1.27 4.90 13.87
C ALA A 44 -2.08 6.18 14.19
N ARG A 45 -1.42 7.34 14.06
CA ARG A 45 -2.05 8.66 14.23
C ARG A 45 -2.10 9.47 12.95
N LYS A 46 -1.30 9.10 11.96
CA LYS A 46 -1.18 9.76 10.66
C LYS A 46 -0.93 8.72 9.59
N LYS A 47 -1.23 9.05 8.34
CA LYS A 47 -1.11 8.14 7.18
C LYS A 47 0.33 7.78 6.83
N GLU A 48 1.28 8.67 7.12
CA GLU A 48 2.70 8.52 6.77
C GLU A 48 3.38 7.41 7.57
N VAL A 49 2.82 7.02 8.72
CA VAL A 49 3.37 5.99 9.61
C VAL A 49 2.63 4.65 9.52
N VAL A 50 1.65 4.54 8.61
CA VAL A 50 0.85 3.32 8.46
C VAL A 50 1.63 2.28 7.69
N ILE A 51 1.79 1.11 8.31
CA ILE A 51 2.23 -0.10 7.63
C ILE A 51 0.98 -0.79 7.07
N GLY A 52 1.05 -1.27 5.82
CA GLY A 52 -0.05 -1.95 5.15
C GLY A 52 0.41 -3.21 4.45
N TRP A 53 -0.50 -4.18 4.33
CA TRP A 53 -0.33 -5.33 3.48
C TRP A 53 -0.84 -5.04 2.07
N ILE A 54 -0.05 -5.38 1.05
CA ILE A 54 -0.44 -5.22 -0.36
C ILE A 54 -0.40 -6.61 -0.99
N PRO A 55 -1.55 -7.18 -1.39
CA PRO A 55 -1.58 -8.46 -2.07
C PRO A 55 -0.80 -8.41 -3.39
N TYR A 56 -0.07 -9.48 -3.71
CA TYR A 56 0.80 -9.54 -4.89
C TYR A 56 0.06 -9.23 -6.21
N ASN A 57 -1.21 -9.66 -6.31
CA ASN A 57 -2.05 -9.42 -7.48
C ASN A 57 -2.42 -7.94 -7.70
N ARG A 58 -2.09 -7.03 -6.77
CA ARG A 58 -2.23 -5.58 -6.90
C ARG A 58 -1.00 -4.91 -7.53
N PHE A 59 0.02 -5.68 -7.88
CA PHE A 59 1.16 -5.21 -8.65
C PHE A 59 1.04 -5.58 -10.13
N ARG A 60 1.56 -4.70 -11.00
CA ARG A 60 1.65 -4.89 -12.45
C ARG A 60 3.02 -4.46 -12.97
N ASN A 61 3.35 -4.92 -14.19
CA ASN A 61 4.59 -4.57 -14.87
C ASN A 61 5.84 -4.84 -14.00
N ILE A 62 5.83 -5.99 -13.31
CA ILE A 62 6.91 -6.40 -12.40
C ILE A 62 8.14 -6.70 -13.25
N LYS A 63 9.17 -5.89 -13.09
CA LYS A 63 10.42 -5.98 -13.86
C LYS A 63 11.58 -6.11 -12.89
N TYR A 64 12.51 -7.00 -13.19
CA TYR A 64 13.76 -7.12 -12.46
C TYR A 64 14.51 -5.77 -12.47
N LEU A 65 15.11 -5.41 -11.34
CA LEU A 65 15.95 -4.23 -11.20
C LEU A 65 17.40 -4.58 -10.89
N SER A 66 17.64 -5.37 -9.84
CA SER A 66 18.98 -5.78 -9.43
C SER A 66 18.93 -6.96 -8.45
N LYS A 67 20.06 -7.64 -8.24
CA LYS A 67 20.23 -8.69 -7.24
C LYS A 67 21.43 -8.32 -6.37
N GLY A 68 21.22 -8.22 -5.07
CA GLY A 68 22.27 -8.06 -4.07
C GLY A 68 22.59 -9.36 -3.36
N GLY A 69 23.48 -9.31 -2.36
CA GLY A 69 23.88 -10.49 -1.58
C GLY A 69 22.75 -11.13 -0.76
N PHE A 70 21.67 -10.39 -0.46
CA PHE A 70 20.59 -10.84 0.43
C PHE A 70 19.20 -10.85 -0.21
N SER A 71 19.04 -10.32 -1.42
CA SER A 71 17.73 -10.25 -2.07
C SER A 71 17.82 -9.88 -3.55
N THR A 72 16.73 -10.17 -4.26
CA THR A 72 16.46 -9.62 -5.58
C THR A 72 15.48 -8.47 -5.44
N VAL A 73 15.73 -7.38 -6.14
CA VAL A 73 14.90 -6.17 -6.18
C VAL A 73 14.16 -6.13 -7.52
N TYR A 74 12.86 -5.92 -7.44
CA TYR A 74 11.98 -5.68 -8.58
C TYR A 74 11.39 -4.29 -8.51
N ARG A 75 11.15 -3.68 -9.68
CA ARG A 75 10.24 -2.53 -9.83
C ARG A 75 8.87 -3.03 -10.25
N ALA A 76 7.82 -2.43 -9.69
CA ALA A 76 6.45 -2.75 -10.04
C ALA A 76 5.55 -1.50 -9.94
N ILE A 77 4.41 -1.54 -10.62
CA ILE A 77 3.34 -0.56 -10.49
C ILE A 77 2.36 -1.06 -9.43
N TRP A 78 2.12 -0.27 -8.39
CA TRP A 78 1.09 -0.55 -7.38
C TRP A 78 -0.24 0.08 -7.79
N LEU A 79 -1.27 -0.75 -7.98
CA LEU A 79 -2.55 -0.32 -8.54
C LEU A 79 -3.46 0.43 -7.55
N ASP A 80 -3.28 0.26 -6.23
CA ASP A 80 -4.18 0.87 -5.23
C ASP A 80 -3.74 2.25 -4.76
N GLY A 81 -2.43 2.52 -4.79
CA GLY A 81 -1.88 3.76 -4.26
C GLY A 81 -1.90 3.85 -2.73
N TYR A 82 -1.25 4.88 -2.21
CA TYR A 82 -1.13 5.10 -0.76
C TYR A 82 -2.42 5.68 -0.18
N ILE A 83 -2.61 5.47 1.12
CA ILE A 83 -3.78 5.99 1.85
C ILE A 83 -3.66 7.49 1.98
N GLU A 84 -4.72 8.21 1.56
CA GLU A 84 -4.77 9.66 1.64
C GLU A 84 -5.62 10.12 2.82
N GLN A 85 -6.85 9.62 2.95
CA GLN A 85 -7.77 9.96 4.03
C GLN A 85 -8.89 8.94 4.19
N TRP A 86 -9.62 9.02 5.30
CA TRP A 86 -10.79 8.18 5.56
C TRP A 86 -12.08 8.85 5.07
N ASN A 87 -12.87 8.14 4.26
CA ASN A 87 -14.20 8.60 3.88
C ASN A 87 -15.26 8.05 4.86
N ASN A 88 -15.77 8.93 5.72
CA ASN A 88 -16.76 8.57 6.75
C ASN A 88 -18.09 8.06 6.18
N LYS A 89 -18.52 8.54 5.01
CA LYS A 89 -19.79 8.15 4.38
C LYS A 89 -19.68 6.76 3.77
N ALA A 90 -18.63 6.52 3.00
CA ALA A 90 -18.39 5.25 2.31
C ALA A 90 -17.72 4.19 3.19
N LYS A 91 -17.30 4.55 4.42
CA LYS A 91 -16.57 3.70 5.37
C LYS A 91 -15.40 2.96 4.72
N LYS A 92 -14.60 3.72 3.96
CA LYS A 92 -13.44 3.21 3.23
C LYS A 92 -12.31 4.23 3.19
N TRP A 93 -11.09 3.73 3.03
CA TRP A 93 -9.94 4.58 2.75
C TRP A 93 -9.98 5.11 1.32
N GLU A 94 -9.85 6.41 1.18
CA GLU A 94 -9.49 7.04 -0.08
C GLU A 94 -7.99 6.92 -0.27
N ARG A 95 -7.61 6.54 -1.49
CA ARG A 95 -6.22 6.29 -1.86
C ARG A 95 -5.83 7.17 -3.01
N TYR A 96 -4.59 7.63 -2.98
CA TYR A 96 -4.00 8.37 -4.06
C TYR A 96 -2.97 7.48 -4.78
N THR A 97 -3.28 7.15 -6.02
CA THR A 97 -2.36 6.50 -6.93
C THR A 97 -1.51 7.54 -7.60
N VAL A 98 -0.20 7.36 -7.54
CA VAL A 98 0.72 8.09 -8.39
C VAL A 98 1.01 7.07 -9.55
N PHE A 99 0.70 7.36 -10.84
CA PHE A 99 1.04 6.66 -12.13
C PHE A 99 2.06 7.31 -13.16
N VAL A 100 3.40 7.14 -13.13
CA VAL A 100 4.36 7.80 -14.05
C VAL A 100 4.59 6.70 -15.04
N MET A 101 3.81 6.71 -16.10
CA MET A 101 4.08 5.88 -17.24
C MET A 101 4.91 6.73 -18.19
N TYR A 102 6.15 6.32 -18.46
CA TYR A 102 6.77 6.68 -19.72
C TYR A 102 5.91 6.04 -20.82
N SER A 103 5.73 6.71 -21.97
CA SER A 103 4.72 6.39 -23.00
C SER A 103 4.61 4.91 -23.38
N ASN A 104 5.68 4.13 -23.24
CA ASN A 104 5.68 2.69 -23.53
C ASN A 104 4.89 1.84 -22.52
N ASP A 105 4.74 2.28 -21.26
CA ASP A 105 3.91 1.59 -20.26
C ASP A 105 2.41 1.95 -20.39
N TYR A 106 2.06 3.01 -21.14
CA TYR A 106 0.69 3.47 -21.42
C TYR A 106 -0.04 2.60 -22.43
N GLU A 107 0.61 2.20 -23.52
CA GLU A 107 0.01 1.29 -24.50
C GLU A 107 -0.39 -0.07 -23.87
N ILE A 108 0.33 -0.53 -22.85
CA ILE A 108 0.06 -1.80 -22.15
C ILE A 108 -1.13 -1.70 -21.17
N ALA A 109 -1.45 -0.50 -20.69
CA ALA A 109 -2.53 -0.27 -19.72
C ALA A 109 -3.86 0.16 -20.38
N LYS A 110 -3.85 0.54 -21.67
CA LYS A 110 -5.02 1.05 -22.41
C LYS A 110 -6.13 0.02 -22.64
N ASP A 111 -5.82 -1.27 -22.66
CA ASP A 111 -6.82 -2.33 -22.82
C ASP A 111 -7.73 -2.51 -21.60
N VAL A 112 -7.47 -1.78 -20.51
CA VAL A 112 -8.37 -1.69 -19.37
C VAL A 112 -9.46 -0.65 -19.68
N LYS A 113 -10.68 -1.12 -19.99
CA LYS A 113 -11.91 -0.30 -19.96
C LYS A 113 -12.15 0.24 -18.54
N SER A 114 -11.48 1.34 -18.19
CA SER A 114 -11.81 2.16 -17.03
C SER A 114 -12.18 3.56 -17.48
N SER A 115 -13.30 4.05 -16.98
CA SER A 115 -14.04 5.22 -17.45
C SER A 115 -13.47 6.58 -17.00
N LEU A 116 -12.15 6.77 -16.85
CA LEU A 116 -11.62 8.01 -16.26
C LEU A 116 -10.44 8.61 -17.04
N ASN A 117 -10.77 9.61 -17.87
CA ASN A 117 -9.86 10.53 -18.53
C ASN A 117 -9.23 11.51 -17.52
N LYS A 118 -7.91 11.41 -17.27
CA LYS A 118 -6.97 12.55 -17.04
C LYS A 118 -5.56 12.08 -16.62
N LYS A 119 -4.53 12.55 -17.34
CA LYS A 119 -3.07 12.40 -17.07
C LYS A 119 -2.71 12.51 -15.58
N ARG A 120 -1.98 11.55 -14.99
CA ARG A 120 -1.23 11.69 -13.71
C ARG A 120 -0.21 10.55 -13.48
N ARG A 121 0.78 10.77 -12.58
CA ARG A 121 2.20 10.30 -12.34
C ARG A 121 2.42 9.47 -11.06
N GLY A 122 3.48 8.59 -10.89
CA GLY A 122 3.80 7.17 -10.37
C GLY A 122 4.67 6.79 -9.14
N PHE A 123 4.47 5.66 -8.43
CA PHE A 123 5.45 5.14 -7.43
C PHE A 123 6.23 3.88 -7.82
N HIS A 124 7.53 3.85 -7.50
CA HIS A 124 8.39 2.66 -7.52
C HIS A 124 8.36 1.97 -6.15
N VAL A 125 8.01 0.68 -6.11
CA VAL A 125 8.02 -0.13 -4.88
C VAL A 125 9.03 -1.26 -5.05
N ALA A 126 9.87 -1.50 -4.04
CA ALA A 126 10.76 -2.66 -3.99
C ALA A 126 10.00 -3.86 -3.40
N LEU A 127 9.89 -4.94 -4.18
CA LEU A 127 9.32 -6.20 -3.70
C LEU A 127 10.43 -7.13 -3.24
N ARG A 128 10.22 -7.79 -2.09
CA ARG A 128 11.07 -8.86 -1.56
C ARG A 128 10.34 -10.19 -1.76
N ALA A 129 11.02 -11.14 -2.41
CA ALA A 129 10.66 -12.55 -2.39
C ALA A 129 11.45 -13.27 -1.28
#